data_AF-A0A7W0I9F9-F1
#
_entry.id   AF-A0A7W0I9F9-F1
#
_cell.length_a   1.000
_cell.length_b   1.000
_cell.length_c   1.000
_cell.angle_alpha   90.00
_cell.angle_beta   90.00
_cell.angle_gamma   90.00
#
_symmetry.space_group_name_H-M   'P 1'
#
loop_
_entity.id
_entity.type
_entity.pdbx_description
1 polymer ?
#
loop_
_entity_poly.entity_id
_entity_poly.type
_entity_poly.pdbx_seq_one_letter_code
_entity_poly.pdbx_strand_id
1 'polypeptide(L)'
;MLIGVLVFLLGMTLLVWSATGLAAFFAHGSWPSKVTVTHTPLAMRHLIAQPHDVTGAWPDTPPQQLSGYGLFWGLLIGQLMVLVVVTVAVMGAVARWKAGRVAAAAVGSRSAGAERVGTAEPAPEPAPAPAPAPAPAPAPAPQPPTPQGPLLFGPAETRHGPAAQAVRDAEGAALIVTSNPALWAETKDARAKLGPVLLYDPSHLCDTPARLHWSPSTGCENKTIAAQRAAALLAPIRPASKLDAAVADTAETLLRSYLHAASVDGRQFRQVHRWAQGSQVQEAVRTLRTNPKSAPGAAGELEAALTSHPERRDIAQELTARALSALFTVNVRESCTPNRTDALALDSFTNEGGTLYVVGESIEDPKTNPGAMPLLTALTSSVVEHGRRMAERSSSGRLDPPLTLVLDDIAAVAPLPQLPDLLTTGPSQGLPTLALLRSREQARTRWPHHELPV
;
A
#
# COMPACT_ATOMS: atom_id res chain seq x y z
N MET A 1 -5.42 -22.23 -10.19
CA MET A 1 -4.60 -22.14 -11.43
C MET A 1 -5.27 -22.88 -12.59
N LEU A 2 -5.54 -24.19 -12.50
CA LEU A 2 -6.15 -24.98 -13.59
C LEU A 2 -7.53 -24.46 -14.10
N ILE A 3 -8.44 -24.13 -13.19
CA ILE A 3 -9.80 -23.67 -13.54
C ILE A 3 -9.76 -22.32 -14.27
N GLY A 4 -8.88 -21.41 -13.86
CA GLY A 4 -8.73 -20.09 -14.50
C GLY A 4 -8.19 -20.19 -15.92
N VAL A 5 -7.22 -21.07 -16.14
CA VAL A 5 -6.69 -21.35 -17.48
C VAL A 5 -7.77 -21.95 -18.39
N LEU A 6 -8.60 -22.85 -17.86
CA LEU A 6 -9.68 -23.48 -18.64
C LEU A 6 -10.78 -22.50 -19.03
N VAL A 7 -11.17 -21.60 -18.12
CA VAL A 7 -12.14 -20.51 -18.41
C VAL A 7 -11.57 -19.52 -19.42
N PHE A 8 -10.29 -19.16 -19.31
CA PHE A 8 -9.62 -18.27 -20.25
C PHE A 8 -9.58 -18.87 -21.67
N LEU A 9 -9.19 -20.14 -21.79
CA LEU A 9 -9.14 -20.83 -23.09
C LEU A 9 -10.54 -20.95 -23.73
N LEU A 10 -11.57 -21.25 -22.94
CA LEU A 10 -12.95 -21.30 -23.43
C LEU A 10 -13.43 -19.92 -23.90
N GLY A 11 -13.15 -18.86 -23.13
CA GLY A 11 -13.49 -17.48 -23.48
C GLY A 11 -12.80 -17.00 -24.75
N MET A 12 -11.50 -17.29 -24.89
CA MET A 12 -10.75 -16.97 -26.10
C MET A 12 -11.30 -17.72 -27.33
N THR A 13 -11.68 -18.98 -27.17
CA THR A 13 -12.30 -19.79 -28.23
C THR A 13 -13.62 -19.17 -28.71
N LEU A 14 -14.48 -18.72 -27.79
CA LEU A 14 -15.75 -18.08 -28.13
C LEU A 14 -15.55 -16.69 -28.78
N LEU A 15 -14.54 -15.94 -28.36
CA LEU A 15 -14.19 -14.64 -28.96
C LEU A 15 -13.72 -14.81 -30.40
N VAL A 16 -12.78 -15.71 -30.67
CA VAL A 16 -12.27 -15.95 -32.03
C VAL A 16 -13.37 -16.48 -32.97
N TRP A 17 -14.23 -17.38 -32.48
CA TRP A 17 -15.37 -17.88 -33.25
C TRP A 17 -16.37 -16.76 -33.60
N SER A 18 -16.77 -15.97 -32.60
CA SER A 18 -17.76 -14.90 -32.81
C SER A 18 -17.20 -13.76 -33.65
N ALA A 19 -15.92 -13.38 -33.49
CA ALA A 19 -15.25 -12.41 -34.34
C ALA A 19 -15.20 -12.87 -35.81
N THR A 20 -14.91 -14.14 -36.06
CA THR A 20 -14.90 -14.71 -37.43
C THR A 20 -16.29 -14.63 -38.07
N GLY A 21 -17.34 -15.04 -37.34
CA GLY A 21 -18.71 -15.02 -37.85
C GLY A 21 -19.27 -13.62 -38.05
N LEU A 22 -19.03 -12.69 -37.11
CA LEU A 22 -19.41 -11.29 -37.24
C LEU A 22 -18.68 -10.60 -38.40
N ALA A 23 -17.40 -10.88 -38.60
CA ALA A 23 -16.64 -10.28 -39.68
C ALA A 23 -17.15 -10.75 -41.06
N ALA A 24 -17.46 -12.04 -41.20
CA ALA A 24 -18.09 -12.59 -42.39
C ALA A 24 -19.50 -12.00 -42.62
N PHE A 25 -20.30 -11.85 -41.56
CA PHE A 25 -21.62 -11.23 -41.64
C PHE A 25 -21.56 -9.75 -42.09
N PHE A 26 -20.62 -8.96 -41.55
CA PHE A 26 -20.45 -7.57 -41.96
C PHE A 26 -19.86 -7.42 -43.37
N ALA A 27 -19.02 -8.36 -43.82
CA ALA A 27 -18.43 -8.33 -45.15
C ALA A 27 -19.38 -8.80 -46.25
N HIS A 28 -20.17 -9.84 -45.98
CA HIS A 28 -20.90 -10.59 -47.01
C HIS A 28 -22.40 -10.75 -46.73
N GLY A 29 -22.91 -10.15 -45.64
CA GLY A 29 -24.33 -10.15 -45.29
C GLY A 29 -24.90 -11.48 -44.82
N SER A 30 -24.06 -12.51 -44.64
CA SER A 30 -24.48 -13.85 -44.24
C SER A 30 -23.49 -14.49 -43.28
N TRP A 31 -23.99 -15.35 -42.39
CA TRP A 31 -23.13 -16.09 -41.47
C TRP A 31 -22.49 -17.29 -42.18
N PRO A 32 -21.18 -17.53 -42.03
CA PRO A 32 -20.47 -18.58 -42.74
C PRO A 32 -20.90 -19.98 -42.25
N SER A 33 -21.17 -20.88 -43.19
CA SER A 33 -21.86 -22.16 -42.90
C SER A 33 -20.98 -23.22 -42.21
N LYS A 34 -19.65 -23.05 -42.23
CA LYS A 34 -18.68 -24.04 -41.73
C LYS A 34 -17.74 -23.52 -40.64
N VAL A 35 -18.02 -22.34 -40.07
CA VAL A 35 -17.29 -21.81 -38.92
C VAL A 35 -17.89 -22.40 -37.64
N THR A 36 -17.29 -23.47 -37.13
CA THR A 36 -17.74 -24.17 -35.93
C THR A 36 -16.87 -23.86 -34.71
N VAL A 37 -17.48 -23.85 -33.53
CA VAL A 37 -16.78 -23.62 -32.25
C VAL A 37 -15.71 -24.70 -32.01
N THR A 38 -15.97 -25.93 -32.45
CA THR A 38 -15.06 -27.08 -32.28
C THR A 38 -13.75 -26.95 -33.07
N HIS A 39 -13.75 -26.27 -34.22
CA HIS A 39 -12.54 -26.02 -35.02
C HIS A 39 -11.75 -24.78 -34.59
N THR A 40 -12.30 -23.96 -33.70
CA THR A 40 -11.71 -22.67 -33.31
C THR A 40 -10.33 -22.79 -32.63
N PRO A 41 -10.03 -23.82 -31.81
CA PRO A 41 -8.69 -23.98 -31.23
C PRO A 41 -7.58 -24.19 -32.28
N LEU A 42 -7.88 -24.90 -33.37
CA LEU A 42 -6.94 -25.09 -34.48
C LEU A 42 -6.78 -23.80 -35.30
N ALA A 43 -7.89 -23.10 -35.55
CA ALA A 43 -7.88 -21.80 -36.21
C ALA A 43 -7.06 -20.76 -35.41
N MET A 44 -7.20 -20.73 -34.08
CA MET A 44 -6.44 -19.87 -33.19
C MET A 44 -4.94 -20.16 -33.27
N ARG A 45 -4.54 -21.44 -33.27
CA ARG A 45 -3.15 -21.84 -33.46
C ARG A 45 -2.60 -21.37 -34.81
N HIS A 46 -3.39 -21.46 -35.88
CA HIS A 46 -2.99 -21.00 -37.22
C HIS A 46 -2.83 -19.48 -37.28
N LEU A 47 -3.77 -18.72 -36.72
CA LEU A 47 -3.73 -17.25 -36.66
C LEU A 47 -2.58 -16.70 -35.81
N ILE A 48 -2.12 -17.44 -34.80
CA ILE A 48 -0.91 -17.10 -34.04
C ILE A 48 0.34 -17.21 -34.93
N ALA A 49 0.40 -18.22 -35.80
CA ALA A 49 1.53 -18.43 -36.70
C ALA A 49 1.48 -17.55 -37.95
N GLN A 50 0.28 -17.28 -38.49
CA GLN A 50 0.04 -16.49 -39.69
C GLN A 50 -1.15 -15.53 -39.47
N PRO A 51 -0.91 -14.36 -38.84
CA PRO A 51 -1.98 -13.44 -38.42
C PRO A 51 -2.82 -12.84 -39.55
N HIS A 52 -2.33 -12.89 -40.79
CA HIS A 52 -3.01 -12.32 -41.95
C HIS A 52 -3.82 -13.36 -42.74
N ASP A 53 -3.69 -14.65 -42.43
CA ASP A 53 -4.32 -15.75 -43.17
C ASP A 53 -5.58 -16.28 -42.47
N VAL A 54 -6.65 -15.48 -42.52
CA VAL A 54 -7.97 -15.87 -42.00
C VAL A 54 -8.57 -17.04 -42.81
N THR A 55 -8.24 -17.12 -44.09
CA THR A 55 -8.68 -18.19 -44.99
C THR A 55 -8.06 -19.54 -44.64
N GLY A 56 -6.75 -19.60 -44.36
CA GLY A 56 -6.09 -20.83 -43.94
C GLY A 56 -6.44 -21.25 -42.51
N ALA A 57 -6.91 -20.32 -41.68
CA ALA A 57 -7.44 -20.65 -40.35
C ALA A 57 -8.77 -21.43 -40.42
N TRP A 58 -9.51 -21.32 -41.53
CA TRP A 58 -10.82 -21.94 -41.75
C TRP A 58 -10.89 -22.67 -43.10
N PRO A 59 -10.10 -23.74 -43.30
CA PRO A 59 -9.87 -24.34 -44.62
C PRO A 59 -11.13 -24.94 -45.25
N ASP A 60 -12.09 -25.39 -44.44
CA ASP A 60 -13.33 -25.99 -44.92
C ASP A 60 -14.37 -24.96 -45.38
N THR A 61 -14.18 -23.68 -45.02
CA THR A 61 -15.10 -22.58 -45.34
C THR A 61 -14.73 -21.96 -46.69
N PRO A 62 -15.67 -21.77 -47.63
CA PRO A 62 -15.38 -21.12 -48.90
C PRO A 62 -14.74 -19.74 -48.69
N PRO A 63 -13.60 -19.43 -49.35
CA PRO A 63 -12.89 -18.16 -49.14
C PRO A 63 -13.76 -16.92 -49.40
N GLN A 64 -14.77 -17.02 -50.27
CA GLN A 64 -15.69 -15.92 -50.56
C GLN A 64 -16.63 -15.60 -49.39
N GLN A 65 -16.73 -16.46 -48.38
CA GLN A 65 -17.56 -16.25 -47.18
C GLN A 65 -16.77 -15.67 -46.01
N LEU A 66 -15.45 -15.51 -46.13
CA LEU A 66 -14.59 -15.00 -45.07
C LEU A 66 -14.22 -13.54 -45.33
N SER A 67 -14.10 -12.76 -44.25
CA SER A 67 -13.69 -11.36 -44.33
C SER A 67 -12.18 -11.22 -44.49
N GLY A 68 -11.72 -10.06 -44.96
CA GLY A 68 -10.30 -9.69 -44.86
C GLY A 68 -9.81 -9.62 -43.40
N TYR A 69 -8.51 -9.82 -43.20
CA TYR A 69 -7.89 -9.88 -41.86
C TYR A 69 -8.14 -8.64 -41.00
N GLY A 70 -8.19 -7.45 -41.60
CA GLY A 70 -8.39 -6.19 -40.86
C GLY A 70 -9.75 -6.11 -40.15
N LEU A 71 -10.82 -6.57 -40.80
CA LEU A 71 -12.16 -6.56 -40.21
C LEU A 71 -12.29 -7.59 -39.08
N PHE A 72 -11.69 -8.76 -39.27
CA PHE A 72 -11.59 -9.80 -38.25
C PHE A 72 -10.89 -9.29 -36.98
N TRP A 73 -9.68 -8.72 -37.12
CA TRP A 73 -8.93 -8.21 -35.97
C TRP A 73 -9.61 -7.00 -35.30
N GLY A 74 -10.23 -6.12 -36.08
CA GLY A 74 -11.00 -5.00 -35.55
C GLY A 74 -12.16 -5.45 -34.66
N LEU A 75 -12.91 -6.47 -35.09
CA LEU A 75 -14.03 -7.02 -34.32
C LEU A 75 -13.55 -7.81 -33.10
N LEU A 76 -12.45 -8.57 -33.22
CA LEU A 76 -11.88 -9.31 -32.09
C LEU A 76 -11.39 -8.35 -30.98
N ILE A 77 -10.66 -7.30 -31.34
CA ILE A 77 -10.18 -6.28 -30.39
C ILE A 77 -11.37 -5.50 -29.81
N GLY A 78 -12.37 -5.15 -30.65
CA GLY A 78 -13.58 -4.48 -30.21
C GLY A 78 -14.37 -5.29 -29.17
N GLN A 79 -14.57 -6.58 -29.42
CA GLN A 79 -15.23 -7.49 -28.48
C GLN A 79 -14.47 -7.62 -27.16
N LEU A 80 -13.13 -7.74 -27.22
CA LEU A 80 -12.28 -7.79 -26.03
C LEU A 80 -12.41 -6.52 -25.19
N MET A 81 -12.40 -5.34 -25.83
CA MET A 81 -12.55 -4.06 -25.15
C MET A 81 -13.93 -3.92 -24.50
N VAL A 82 -15.01 -4.32 -25.19
CA VAL A 82 -16.36 -4.34 -24.62
C VAL A 82 -16.45 -5.29 -23.42
N LEU A 83 -15.87 -6.49 -23.51
CA LEU A 83 -15.84 -7.45 -22.40
C LEU A 83 -15.14 -6.86 -21.17
N VAL A 84 -13.99 -6.20 -21.36
CA VAL A 84 -13.25 -5.53 -20.28
C VAL A 84 -14.09 -4.42 -19.64
N VAL A 85 -14.70 -3.55 -20.46
CA VAL A 85 -15.54 -2.45 -19.98
C VAL A 85 -16.75 -2.98 -19.20
N VAL A 86 -17.45 -3.99 -19.71
CA VAL A 86 -18.59 -4.62 -19.03
C VAL A 86 -18.15 -5.26 -17.72
N THR A 87 -17.01 -5.95 -17.69
CA THR A 87 -16.48 -6.58 -16.47
C THR A 87 -16.18 -5.53 -15.39
N VAL A 88 -15.52 -4.43 -15.76
CA VAL A 88 -15.24 -3.30 -14.86
C VAL A 88 -16.53 -2.63 -14.39
N ALA A 89 -17.49 -2.41 -15.29
CA ALA A 89 -18.78 -1.80 -14.96
C ALA A 89 -19.62 -2.67 -14.02
N VAL A 90 -19.68 -3.99 -14.26
CA VAL A 90 -20.37 -4.95 -13.39
C VAL A 90 -19.68 -5.02 -12.02
N MET A 91 -18.35 -5.04 -11.97
CA MET A 91 -17.61 -5.02 -10.71
C MET A 91 -17.89 -3.74 -9.91
N GLY A 92 -17.92 -2.58 -10.59
CA GLY A 92 -18.30 -1.30 -9.99
C GLY A 92 -19.77 -1.24 -9.56
N ALA A 93 -20.70 -1.83 -10.31
CA ALA A 93 -22.11 -1.88 -9.97
C ALA A 93 -22.38 -2.82 -8.77
N VAL A 94 -21.71 -3.98 -8.73
CA VAL A 94 -21.79 -4.93 -7.60
C VAL A 94 -21.18 -4.32 -6.34
N ALA A 95 -20.05 -3.59 -6.47
CA ALA A 95 -19.46 -2.87 -5.34
C ALA A 95 -20.43 -1.82 -4.77
N ARG A 96 -21.06 -1.02 -5.63
CA ARG A 96 -22.09 -0.02 -5.23
C ARG A 96 -23.34 -0.68 -4.64
N TRP A 97 -23.81 -1.80 -5.21
CA TRP A 97 -25.00 -2.49 -4.74
C TRP A 97 -24.78 -3.20 -3.39
N LYS A 98 -23.58 -3.76 -3.16
CA LYS A 98 -23.19 -4.29 -1.84
C LYS A 98 -23.08 -3.19 -0.80
N ALA A 99 -22.50 -2.03 -1.15
CA ALA A 99 -22.45 -0.86 -0.28
C ALA A 99 -23.86 -0.37 0.11
N GLY A 100 -24.80 -0.34 -0.84
CA GLY A 100 -26.20 0.04 -0.60
C GLY A 100 -26.99 -0.96 0.27
N ARG A 101 -26.75 -2.27 0.12
CA ARG A 101 -27.41 -3.30 0.96
C ARG A 101 -26.93 -3.27 2.41
N VAL A 102 -25.66 -2.96 2.66
CA VAL A 102 -25.13 -2.77 4.02
C VAL A 102 -25.73 -1.52 4.67
N ALA A 103 -25.90 -0.43 3.90
CA ALA A 103 -26.57 0.78 4.37
C ALA A 103 -28.07 0.56 4.67
N ALA A 104 -28.79 -0.20 3.82
CA ALA A 104 -30.20 -0.52 4.05
C ALA A 104 -30.42 -1.47 5.26
N ALA A 105 -29.51 -2.42 5.48
CA ALA A 105 -29.55 -3.30 6.67
C ALA A 105 -29.31 -2.52 7.98
N ALA A 106 -28.49 -1.46 7.95
CA ALA A 106 -28.23 -0.57 9.09
C ALA A 106 -29.38 0.41 9.41
N VAL A 107 -30.31 0.61 8.46
CA VAL A 107 -31.54 1.41 8.65
C VAL A 107 -32.70 0.52 9.09
N GLY A 108 -32.84 -0.69 8.54
CA GLY A 108 -33.88 -1.65 8.93
C GLY A 108 -33.76 -2.17 10.36
N SER A 109 -32.55 -2.18 10.95
CA SER A 109 -32.35 -2.56 12.35
C SER A 109 -32.74 -1.47 13.35
N ARG A 110 -32.99 -0.22 12.91
CA ARG A 110 -33.38 0.90 13.80
C ARG A 110 -34.89 1.09 13.93
N SER A 111 -35.70 0.45 13.09
CA SER A 111 -37.17 0.57 13.13
C SER A 111 -37.89 -0.58 13.85
N ALA A 112 -37.19 -1.64 14.27
CA ALA A 112 -37.80 -2.82 14.90
C ALA A 112 -37.75 -2.83 16.45
N GLY A 113 -37.26 -1.76 17.10
CA GLY A 113 -37.01 -1.72 18.54
C GLY A 113 -37.93 -0.82 19.38
N ALA A 114 -38.90 -0.14 18.77
CA ALA A 114 -39.74 0.83 19.47
C ALA A 114 -41.23 0.54 19.25
N GLU A 115 -41.73 -0.53 19.86
CA GLU A 115 -43.17 -0.71 20.03
C GLU A 115 -43.49 -1.33 21.39
N ARG A 116 -44.42 -0.66 22.10
CA ARG A 116 -45.11 -0.98 23.37
C ARG A 116 -44.43 -0.50 24.66
N VAL A 117 -44.97 0.58 25.23
CA VAL A 117 -46.07 0.52 26.23
C VAL A 117 -46.90 1.79 26.07
N GLY A 118 -48.20 1.63 25.78
CA GLY A 118 -49.17 2.72 25.81
C GLY A 118 -49.76 2.85 27.21
N THR A 119 -49.89 4.07 27.70
CA THR A 119 -50.83 4.41 28.78
C THR A 119 -51.43 5.77 28.48
N ALA A 120 -52.74 5.83 28.56
CA ALA A 120 -53.60 6.90 28.07
C ALA A 120 -53.44 8.21 28.84
N GLU A 121 -53.49 9.31 28.09
CA GLU A 121 -53.57 10.69 28.58
C GLU A 121 -55.03 11.19 28.47
N PRO A 122 -55.60 11.82 29.51
CA PRO A 122 -56.76 12.69 29.37
C PRO A 122 -56.33 14.19 29.30
N ALA A 123 -57.07 14.94 28.49
CA ALA A 123 -56.88 16.35 28.13
C ALA A 123 -57.41 17.33 29.24
N PRO A 124 -57.31 18.67 29.10
CA PRO A 124 -56.64 19.55 30.08
C PRO A 124 -57.57 20.55 30.80
N GLU A 125 -57.12 21.11 31.94
CA GLU A 125 -57.74 22.25 32.63
C GLU A 125 -56.67 23.33 32.97
N PRO A 126 -56.99 24.63 33.02
CA PRO A 126 -56.07 25.73 32.72
C PRO A 126 -55.28 26.27 33.92
N ALA A 127 -54.16 26.89 33.57
CA ALA A 127 -53.08 27.37 34.42
C ALA A 127 -53.42 28.50 35.42
N PRO A 128 -52.69 28.60 36.55
CA PRO A 128 -52.39 29.86 37.20
C PRO A 128 -51.02 30.45 36.78
N ALA A 129 -50.93 31.77 36.90
CA ALA A 129 -49.89 32.70 36.45
C ALA A 129 -48.48 32.50 37.09
N PRO A 130 -47.43 33.14 36.53
CA PRO A 130 -46.05 32.67 36.60
C PRO A 130 -45.29 33.08 37.88
N ALA A 131 -44.49 32.16 38.41
CA ALA A 131 -43.44 32.44 39.39
C ALA A 131 -42.12 32.83 38.68
N PRO A 132 -41.25 33.65 39.30
CA PRO A 132 -40.09 34.22 38.64
C PRO A 132 -39.03 33.18 38.28
N ALA A 133 -38.39 33.41 37.14
CA ALA A 133 -37.43 32.51 36.49
C ALA A 133 -36.28 32.06 37.41
N PRO A 134 -35.92 30.76 37.43
CA PRO A 134 -34.65 30.31 37.96
C PRO A 134 -33.49 30.78 37.05
N ALA A 135 -32.40 31.20 37.67
CA ALA A 135 -31.16 31.61 36.99
C ALA A 135 -30.68 30.54 35.98
N PRO A 136 -30.00 30.94 34.89
CA PRO A 136 -29.49 29.99 33.90
C PRO A 136 -28.55 28.99 34.59
N ALA A 137 -28.83 27.70 34.41
CA ALA A 137 -27.90 26.65 34.80
C ALA A 137 -26.56 26.88 34.07
N PRO A 138 -25.41 26.74 34.76
CA PRO A 138 -24.11 26.88 34.12
C PRO A 138 -24.02 25.87 32.97
N ALA A 139 -23.55 26.35 31.81
CA ALA A 139 -23.25 25.49 30.67
C ALA A 139 -22.40 24.30 31.13
N PRO A 140 -22.63 23.08 30.60
CA PRO A 140 -21.77 21.94 30.93
C PRO A 140 -20.33 22.35 30.62
N ALA A 141 -19.47 22.28 31.64
CA ALA A 141 -18.05 22.48 31.45
C ALA A 141 -17.57 21.56 30.32
N PRO A 142 -16.68 22.03 29.42
CA PRO A 142 -16.11 21.15 28.40
C PRO A 142 -15.55 19.92 29.09
N GLN A 143 -16.14 18.76 28.79
CA GLN A 143 -15.63 17.50 29.30
C GLN A 143 -14.18 17.39 28.81
N PRO A 144 -13.21 17.09 29.70
CA PRO A 144 -11.85 16.82 29.26
C PRO A 144 -11.93 15.73 28.19
N PRO A 145 -11.17 15.84 27.08
CA PRO A 145 -11.23 14.86 26.00
C PRO A 145 -11.05 13.47 26.61
N THR A 146 -12.03 12.60 26.39
CA THR A 146 -11.93 11.19 26.74
C THR A 146 -10.60 10.69 26.19
N PRO A 147 -9.74 10.03 26.99
CA PRO A 147 -8.50 9.47 26.48
C PRO A 147 -8.85 8.54 25.32
N GLN A 148 -8.60 8.97 24.10
CA GLN A 148 -8.74 8.10 22.93
C GLN A 148 -7.63 7.08 23.09
N GLY A 149 -8.00 5.79 23.13
CA GLY A 149 -7.03 4.71 23.20
C GLY A 149 -5.99 4.86 22.09
N PRO A 150 -4.79 4.29 22.26
CA PRO A 150 -3.71 4.40 21.27
C PRO A 150 -4.07 3.70 19.95
N LEU A 151 -5.20 2.99 19.89
CA LEU A 151 -5.69 2.23 18.75
C LEU A 151 -7.17 2.54 18.47
N LEU A 152 -7.47 3.01 17.27
CA LEU A 152 -8.84 3.30 16.83
C LEU A 152 -9.16 2.56 15.53
N PHE A 153 -10.35 1.96 15.48
CA PHE A 153 -10.86 1.29 14.29
C PHE A 153 -12.01 2.06 13.66
N GLY A 154 -12.01 2.20 12.34
CA GLY A 154 -13.15 2.76 11.61
C GLY A 154 -12.86 3.04 10.14
N PRO A 155 -13.90 3.38 9.35
CA PRO A 155 -13.71 3.83 7.99
C PRO A 155 -12.98 5.19 7.93
N ALA A 156 -12.60 5.66 6.74
CA ALA A 156 -11.80 6.86 6.58
C ALA A 156 -12.44 8.11 7.22
N GLU A 157 -13.76 8.24 7.09
CA GLU A 157 -14.54 9.38 7.58
C GLU A 157 -14.48 9.53 9.10
N THR A 158 -14.43 8.41 9.83
CA THR A 158 -14.38 8.43 11.30
C THR A 158 -12.96 8.57 11.83
N ARG A 159 -11.94 8.23 11.04
CA ARG A 159 -10.52 8.29 11.43
C ARG A 159 -9.92 9.68 11.22
N HIS A 160 -10.40 10.43 10.22
CA HIS A 160 -9.88 11.76 9.86
C HIS A 160 -9.92 12.76 11.03
N GLY A 161 -11.06 12.87 11.71
CA GLY A 161 -11.24 13.81 12.83
C GLY A 161 -10.24 13.58 13.97
N PRO A 162 -10.17 12.35 14.54
CA PRO A 162 -9.15 11.96 15.52
C PRO A 162 -7.71 12.20 15.05
N ALA A 163 -7.38 11.83 13.80
CA ALA A 163 -6.05 12.06 13.25
C ALA A 163 -5.69 13.55 13.22
N ALA A 164 -6.56 14.39 12.65
CA ALA A 164 -6.34 15.83 12.55
C ALA A 164 -6.23 16.50 13.93
N GLN A 165 -7.01 16.01 14.90
CA GLN A 165 -6.93 16.50 16.27
C GLN A 165 -5.59 16.13 16.92
N ALA A 166 -5.16 14.86 16.81
CA ALA A 166 -3.87 14.42 17.35
C ALA A 166 -2.67 15.16 16.73
N VAL A 167 -2.74 15.53 15.44
CA VAL A 167 -1.71 16.36 14.79
C VAL A 167 -1.66 17.78 15.37
N ARG A 168 -2.83 18.37 15.67
CA ARG A 168 -2.90 19.70 16.30
C ARG A 168 -2.40 19.68 17.74
N ASP A 169 -2.70 18.61 18.47
CA ASP A 169 -2.35 18.46 19.88
C ASP A 169 -0.90 18.01 20.11
N ALA A 170 -0.16 17.66 19.05
CA ALA A 170 1.24 17.27 19.17
C ALA A 170 2.11 18.43 19.67
N GLU A 171 2.62 18.33 20.89
CA GLU A 171 3.41 19.38 21.54
C GLU A 171 4.81 19.56 20.92
N GLY A 172 5.45 18.45 20.55
CA GLY A 172 6.80 18.41 20.01
C GLY A 172 6.84 18.06 18.53
N ALA A 173 7.87 17.32 18.14
CA ALA A 173 7.98 16.80 16.78
C ALA A 173 6.88 15.77 16.49
N ALA A 174 6.52 15.61 15.22
CA ALA A 174 5.50 14.65 14.82
C ALA A 174 5.86 13.86 13.55
N LEU A 175 5.49 12.58 13.54
CA LEU A 175 5.50 11.72 12.36
C LEU A 175 4.06 11.35 12.03
N ILE A 176 3.58 11.78 10.86
CA ILE A 176 2.25 11.49 10.36
C ILE A 176 2.38 10.52 9.19
N VAL A 177 1.72 9.38 9.28
CA VAL A 177 1.48 8.49 8.12
C VAL A 177 0.01 8.59 7.76
N THR A 178 -0.33 8.76 6.48
CA THR A 178 -1.75 8.84 6.06
C THR A 178 -1.95 8.45 4.60
N SER A 179 -3.15 7.91 4.30
CA SER A 179 -3.64 7.75 2.92
C SER A 179 -4.47 8.93 2.44
N ASN A 180 -4.72 9.93 3.29
CA ASN A 180 -5.56 11.07 2.99
C ASN A 180 -4.74 12.38 2.87
N PRO A 181 -4.49 12.88 1.64
CA PRO A 181 -3.79 14.13 1.42
C PRO A 181 -4.45 15.35 2.10
N ALA A 182 -5.75 15.29 2.39
CA ALA A 182 -6.45 16.36 3.11
C ALA A 182 -5.88 16.58 4.53
N LEU A 183 -5.44 15.51 5.21
CA LEU A 183 -4.83 15.64 6.54
C LEU A 183 -3.57 16.50 6.49
N TRP A 184 -2.72 16.32 5.47
CA TRP A 184 -1.56 17.19 5.23
C TRP A 184 -2.00 18.62 4.91
N ALA A 185 -2.92 18.80 3.96
CA ALA A 185 -3.35 20.12 3.50
C ALA A 185 -3.95 20.97 4.64
N GLU A 186 -4.74 20.36 5.52
CA GLU A 186 -5.43 21.03 6.63
C GLU A 186 -4.50 21.37 7.80
N THR A 187 -3.43 20.59 8.03
CA THR A 187 -2.61 20.70 9.26
C THR A 187 -1.21 21.27 9.05
N LYS A 188 -0.66 21.22 7.82
CA LYS A 188 0.71 21.65 7.52
C LYS A 188 1.00 23.10 7.94
N ASP A 189 0.06 24.02 7.73
CA ASP A 189 0.29 25.45 7.98
C ASP A 189 0.31 25.77 9.48
N ALA A 190 -0.43 25.00 10.28
CA ALA A 190 -0.36 25.09 11.74
C ALA A 190 0.97 24.50 12.24
N ARG A 191 1.38 23.34 11.72
CA ARG A 191 2.66 22.69 12.07
C ARG A 191 3.88 23.52 11.67
N ALA A 192 3.82 24.23 10.53
CA ALA A 192 4.89 25.11 10.05
C ALA A 192 5.18 26.30 10.97
N LYS A 193 4.25 26.65 11.88
CA LYS A 193 4.49 27.66 12.92
C LYS A 193 5.32 27.13 14.10
N LEU A 194 5.44 25.81 14.24
CA LEU A 194 6.13 25.14 15.35
C LEU A 194 7.52 24.64 14.96
N GLY A 195 7.70 24.23 13.70
CA GLY A 195 8.97 23.72 13.19
C GLY A 195 8.93 23.40 11.70
N PRO A 196 10.02 22.86 11.12
CA PRO A 196 10.06 22.50 9.70
C PRO A 196 9.01 21.43 9.36
N VAL A 197 8.30 21.60 8.24
CA VAL A 197 7.34 20.62 7.73
C VAL A 197 7.92 19.92 6.51
N LEU A 198 8.21 18.63 6.67
CA LEU A 198 8.73 17.75 5.63
C LEU A 198 7.58 16.90 5.08
N LEU A 199 7.61 16.66 3.76
CA LEU A 199 6.65 15.79 3.08
C LEU A 199 7.39 14.74 2.26
N TYR A 200 7.23 13.47 2.63
CA TYR A 200 7.61 12.34 1.80
C TYR A 200 6.35 11.75 1.14
N ASP A 201 6.21 12.01 -0.16
CA ASP A 201 5.08 11.57 -0.97
C ASP A 201 5.60 11.19 -2.36
N PRO A 202 6.17 9.97 -2.49
CA PRO A 202 6.80 9.50 -3.71
C PRO A 202 5.82 9.30 -4.86
N SER A 203 4.52 9.15 -4.57
CA SER A 203 3.45 8.96 -5.55
C SER A 203 2.80 10.27 -6.01
N HIS A 204 3.19 11.41 -5.44
CA HIS A 204 2.67 12.74 -5.76
C HIS A 204 1.15 12.91 -5.51
N LEU A 205 0.67 12.46 -4.36
CA LEU A 205 -0.73 12.58 -3.95
C LEU A 205 -1.10 13.98 -3.40
N CYS A 206 -0.15 14.73 -2.86
CA CYS A 206 -0.35 16.10 -2.36
C CYS A 206 -0.08 17.14 -3.46
N ASP A 207 -0.80 18.25 -3.46
CA ASP A 207 -0.57 19.34 -4.41
C ASP A 207 0.57 20.26 -3.94
N THR A 208 1.83 19.83 -4.16
CA THR A 208 3.03 20.63 -3.88
C THR A 208 4.24 20.11 -4.65
N PRO A 209 5.15 20.99 -5.09
CA PRO A 209 6.45 20.59 -5.62
C PRO A 209 7.49 20.32 -4.52
N ALA A 210 7.30 20.83 -3.30
CA ALA A 210 8.25 20.70 -2.20
C ALA A 210 8.10 19.33 -1.52
N ARG A 211 9.00 18.41 -1.85
CA ARG A 211 9.02 17.03 -1.34
C ARG A 211 10.42 16.65 -0.87
N LEU A 212 10.47 16.00 0.28
CA LEU A 212 11.68 15.35 0.79
C LEU A 212 12.04 14.19 -0.13
N HIS A 213 13.31 14.09 -0.50
CA HIS A 213 13.86 12.89 -1.14
C HIS A 213 14.73 12.15 -0.13
N TRP A 214 14.62 10.82 -0.09
CA TRP A 214 15.28 9.99 0.90
C TRP A 214 15.80 8.71 0.27
N SER A 215 17.11 8.47 0.37
CA SER A 215 17.70 7.20 -0.05
C SER A 215 17.53 6.14 1.03
N PRO A 216 16.89 4.99 0.75
CA PRO A 216 16.79 3.90 1.73
C PRO A 216 18.14 3.29 2.11
N SER A 217 19.19 3.47 1.30
CA SER A 217 20.55 3.01 1.66
C SER A 217 21.23 3.88 2.70
N THR A 218 20.72 5.08 3.03
CA THR A 218 21.35 5.97 4.00
C THR A 218 21.56 5.28 5.37
N GLY A 219 22.80 5.31 5.86
CA GLY A 219 23.22 4.72 7.14
C GLY A 219 23.45 3.20 7.09
N CYS A 220 23.28 2.55 5.93
CA CYS A 220 23.44 1.11 5.78
C CYS A 220 24.91 0.67 5.76
N GLU A 221 25.89 1.56 5.96
CA GLU A 221 27.25 1.17 6.33
C GLU A 221 27.24 0.36 7.64
N ASN A 222 26.29 0.66 8.53
CA ASN A 222 26.04 -0.15 9.71
C ASN A 222 25.16 -1.37 9.36
N LYS A 223 25.67 -2.58 9.61
CA LYS A 223 24.98 -3.85 9.31
C LYS A 223 23.61 -3.96 9.99
N THR A 224 23.48 -3.44 11.23
CA THR A 224 22.20 -3.45 11.96
C THR A 224 21.17 -2.55 11.30
N ILE A 225 21.58 -1.36 10.86
CA ILE A 225 20.70 -0.43 10.11
C ILE A 225 20.30 -1.06 8.77
N ALA A 226 21.25 -1.68 8.06
CA ALA A 226 20.96 -2.36 6.80
C ALA A 226 19.95 -3.52 6.97
N ALA A 227 20.06 -4.29 8.06
CA ALA A 227 19.11 -5.35 8.38
C ALA A 227 17.71 -4.80 8.72
N GLN A 228 17.63 -3.81 9.62
CA GLN A 228 16.36 -3.14 9.97
C GLN A 228 15.69 -2.54 8.73
N ARG A 229 16.48 -1.88 7.86
CA ARG A 229 15.99 -1.30 6.61
C ARG A 229 15.46 -2.37 5.66
N ALA A 230 16.18 -3.47 5.46
CA ALA A 230 15.75 -4.56 4.60
C ALA A 230 14.46 -5.21 5.11
N ALA A 231 14.38 -5.46 6.42
CA ALA A 231 13.17 -5.98 7.07
C ALA A 231 11.97 -5.04 6.84
N ALA A 232 12.15 -3.72 7.01
CA ALA A 232 11.09 -2.74 6.80
C ALA A 232 10.66 -2.61 5.32
N LEU A 233 11.60 -2.66 4.37
CA LEU A 233 11.30 -2.67 2.93
C LEU A 233 10.51 -3.93 2.52
N LEU A 234 10.83 -5.09 3.10
CA LEU A 234 10.15 -6.35 2.79
C LEU A 234 8.84 -6.56 3.55
N ALA A 235 8.65 -5.88 4.69
CA ALA A 235 7.50 -6.07 5.58
C ALA A 235 6.14 -6.05 4.86
N PRO A 236 5.86 -5.14 3.89
CA PRO A 236 4.58 -5.15 3.17
C PRO A 236 4.24 -6.44 2.45
N ILE A 237 5.25 -7.12 1.89
CA ILE A 237 5.09 -8.28 1.01
C ILE A 237 5.60 -9.58 1.63
N ARG A 238 6.08 -9.53 2.88
CA ARG A 238 6.68 -10.69 3.55
C ARG A 238 5.64 -11.82 3.64
N PRO A 239 5.97 -13.05 3.18
CA PRO A 239 5.11 -14.20 3.36
C PRO A 239 4.80 -14.45 4.84
N ALA A 240 3.53 -14.71 5.17
CA ALA A 240 3.11 -14.99 6.56
C ALA A 240 3.24 -16.47 6.94
N SER A 241 3.37 -17.37 5.95
CA SER A 241 3.49 -18.81 6.18
C SER A 241 4.87 -19.15 6.74
N LYS A 242 4.89 -19.98 7.80
CA LYS A 242 6.15 -20.51 8.35
C LYS A 242 6.92 -21.36 7.34
N LEU A 243 6.23 -21.97 6.37
CA LEU A 243 6.86 -22.75 5.30
C LEU A 243 7.75 -21.88 4.40
N ASP A 244 7.40 -20.59 4.27
CA ASP A 244 8.13 -19.63 3.43
C ASP A 244 9.17 -18.81 4.21
N ALA A 245 9.38 -19.11 5.50
CA ALA A 245 10.29 -18.35 6.35
C ALA A 245 11.72 -18.31 5.79
N ALA A 246 12.24 -19.46 5.34
CA ALA A 246 13.58 -19.54 4.76
C ALA A 246 13.73 -18.68 3.49
N VAL A 247 12.67 -18.56 2.68
CA VAL A 247 12.64 -17.67 1.50
C VAL A 247 12.69 -16.21 1.95
N ALA A 248 11.88 -15.83 2.93
CA ALA A 248 11.85 -14.48 3.47
C ALA A 248 13.20 -14.08 4.09
N ASP A 249 13.85 -14.98 4.82
CA ASP A 249 15.17 -14.74 5.44
C ASP A 249 16.28 -14.62 4.39
N THR A 250 16.16 -15.39 3.29
CA THR A 250 17.06 -15.25 2.13
C THR A 250 16.86 -13.90 1.45
N ALA A 251 15.62 -13.48 1.22
CA ALA A 251 15.32 -12.18 0.61
C ALA A 251 15.82 -11.01 1.45
N GLU A 252 15.65 -11.08 2.77
CA GLU A 252 16.20 -10.12 3.71
C GLU A 252 17.73 -10.09 3.65
N THR A 253 18.38 -11.26 3.57
CA THR A 253 19.83 -11.37 3.41
C THR A 253 20.34 -10.75 2.11
N LEU A 254 19.65 -10.99 0.99
CA LEU A 254 19.99 -10.36 -0.29
C LEU A 254 19.85 -8.84 -0.19
N LEU A 255 18.68 -8.35 0.24
CA LEU A 255 18.40 -6.92 0.27
C LEU A 255 19.29 -6.14 1.24
N ARG A 256 19.54 -6.66 2.45
CA ARG A 256 20.45 -5.99 3.41
C ARG A 256 21.89 -5.95 2.89
N SER A 257 22.33 -7.00 2.18
CA SER A 257 23.67 -7.04 1.60
C SER A 257 23.80 -6.04 0.46
N TYR A 258 22.78 -5.89 -0.38
CA TYR A 258 22.74 -4.87 -1.44
C TYR A 258 22.71 -3.45 -0.88
N LEU A 259 21.92 -3.19 0.16
CA LEU A 259 21.89 -1.91 0.85
C LEU A 259 23.27 -1.57 1.44
N HIS A 260 23.89 -2.52 2.13
CA HIS A 260 25.21 -2.35 2.72
C HIS A 260 26.28 -2.09 1.65
N ALA A 261 26.30 -2.90 0.59
CA ALA A 261 27.22 -2.74 -0.54
C ALA A 261 27.09 -1.37 -1.21
N ALA A 262 25.85 -0.89 -1.42
CA ALA A 262 25.62 0.43 -1.99
C ALA A 262 26.12 1.54 -1.07
N SER A 263 25.86 1.45 0.24
CA SER A 263 26.27 2.48 1.20
C SER A 263 27.79 2.59 1.33
N VAL A 264 28.50 1.46 1.53
CA VAL A 264 29.96 1.48 1.74
C VAL A 264 30.74 1.95 0.50
N ASP A 265 30.16 1.78 -0.69
CA ASP A 265 30.75 2.15 -1.99
C ASP A 265 30.22 3.50 -2.50
N GLY A 266 29.36 4.18 -1.74
CA GLY A 266 28.81 5.49 -2.10
C GLY A 266 27.89 5.46 -3.33
N ARG A 267 27.22 4.33 -3.60
CA ARG A 267 26.33 4.18 -4.76
C ARG A 267 24.93 4.69 -4.50
N GLN A 268 24.32 5.21 -5.56
CA GLN A 268 22.91 5.61 -5.55
C GLN A 268 21.98 4.40 -5.37
N PHE A 269 20.81 4.64 -4.79
CA PHE A 269 19.82 3.58 -4.52
C PHE A 269 19.34 2.83 -5.78
N ARG A 270 19.39 3.47 -6.95
CA ARG A 270 19.11 2.82 -8.25
C ARG A 270 19.96 1.57 -8.48
N GLN A 271 21.18 1.51 -7.94
CA GLN A 271 22.02 0.32 -8.05
C GLN A 271 21.46 -0.85 -7.23
N VAL A 272 20.92 -0.59 -6.03
CA VAL A 272 20.26 -1.61 -5.20
C VAL A 272 19.09 -2.22 -5.96
N HIS A 273 18.29 -1.38 -6.63
CA HIS A 273 17.20 -1.86 -7.48
C HIS A 273 17.72 -2.76 -8.60
N ARG A 274 18.81 -2.39 -9.28
CA ARG A 274 19.40 -3.20 -10.35
C ARG A 274 19.85 -4.57 -9.85
N TRP A 275 20.50 -4.64 -8.69
CA TRP A 275 20.89 -5.91 -8.07
C TRP A 275 19.69 -6.73 -7.61
N ALA A 276 18.64 -6.09 -7.08
CA ALA A 276 17.39 -6.75 -6.70
C ALA A 276 16.62 -7.33 -7.90
N GLN A 277 16.86 -6.85 -9.12
CA GLN A 277 16.36 -7.46 -10.37
C GLN A 277 17.21 -8.64 -10.86
N GLY A 278 18.20 -9.09 -10.09
CA GLY A 278 19.11 -10.20 -10.46
C GLY A 278 20.22 -9.79 -11.43
N SER A 279 20.26 -8.51 -11.84
CA SER A 279 21.27 -8.00 -12.77
C SER A 279 22.53 -7.55 -12.02
N GLN A 280 23.70 -7.97 -12.50
CA GLN A 280 25.01 -7.56 -11.96
C GLN A 280 25.20 -7.85 -10.46
N VAL A 281 24.55 -8.86 -9.90
CA VAL A 281 24.63 -9.20 -8.46
C VAL A 281 26.07 -9.46 -7.97
N GLN A 282 26.95 -9.95 -8.84
CA GLN A 282 28.36 -10.19 -8.54
C GLN A 282 29.16 -8.91 -8.28
N GLU A 283 28.66 -7.77 -8.76
CA GLU A 283 29.26 -6.48 -8.44
C GLU A 283 29.11 -6.16 -6.94
N ALA A 284 27.95 -6.43 -6.35
CA ALA A 284 27.73 -6.26 -4.92
C ALA A 284 28.65 -7.17 -4.10
N VAL A 285 28.81 -8.43 -4.49
CA VAL A 285 29.75 -9.38 -3.85
C VAL A 285 31.18 -8.85 -3.91
N ARG A 286 31.62 -8.39 -5.08
CA ARG A 286 32.96 -7.82 -5.27
C ARG A 286 33.16 -6.59 -4.38
N THR A 287 32.21 -5.65 -4.39
CA THR A 287 32.25 -4.45 -3.55
C THR A 287 32.42 -4.81 -2.08
N LEU A 288 31.61 -5.73 -1.56
CA LEU A 288 31.70 -6.18 -0.16
C LEU A 288 33.01 -6.90 0.17
N ARG A 289 33.63 -7.54 -0.83
CA ARG A 289 34.88 -8.28 -0.64
C ARG A 289 36.11 -7.35 -0.64
N THR A 290 36.08 -6.28 -1.43
CA THR A 290 37.26 -5.41 -1.64
C THR A 290 37.22 -4.12 -0.84
N ASN A 291 36.04 -3.63 -0.44
CA ASN A 291 35.92 -2.35 0.26
C ASN A 291 36.20 -2.54 1.76
N PRO A 292 37.21 -1.84 2.33
CA PRO A 292 37.61 -2.02 3.74
C PRO A 292 36.55 -1.56 4.75
N LYS A 293 35.55 -0.78 4.34
CA LYS A 293 34.42 -0.38 5.20
C LYS A 293 33.33 -1.44 5.29
N SER A 294 33.44 -2.52 4.52
CA SER A 294 32.46 -3.61 4.52
C SER A 294 32.51 -4.37 5.84
N ALA A 295 31.34 -4.73 6.36
CA ALA A 295 31.24 -5.54 7.55
C ALA A 295 31.91 -6.91 7.34
N PRO A 296 32.67 -7.43 8.33
CA PRO A 296 33.32 -8.74 8.23
C PRO A 296 32.33 -9.84 7.83
N GLY A 297 32.72 -10.66 6.86
CA GLY A 297 31.92 -11.79 6.37
C GLY A 297 30.74 -11.42 5.46
N ALA A 298 30.43 -10.14 5.24
CA ALA A 298 29.28 -9.72 4.43
C ALA A 298 29.33 -10.26 2.98
N ALA A 299 30.52 -10.29 2.36
CA ALA A 299 30.69 -10.84 1.02
C ALA A 299 30.40 -12.35 0.96
N GLY A 300 30.90 -13.13 1.93
CA GLY A 300 30.68 -14.58 1.99
C GLY A 300 29.23 -14.92 2.30
N GLU A 301 28.57 -14.11 3.14
CA GLU A 301 27.15 -14.24 3.45
C GLU A 301 26.25 -14.00 2.22
N LEU A 302 26.54 -12.95 1.43
CA LEU A 302 25.84 -12.71 0.17
C LEU A 302 26.11 -13.83 -0.85
N GLU A 303 27.36 -14.26 -0.98
CA GLU A 303 27.74 -15.33 -1.91
C GLU A 303 27.08 -16.67 -1.56
N ALA A 304 27.00 -17.01 -0.27
CA ALA A 304 26.26 -18.18 0.20
C ALA A 304 24.77 -18.09 -0.15
N ALA A 305 24.12 -16.94 0.10
CA ALA A 305 22.72 -16.72 -0.26
C ALA A 305 22.47 -16.85 -1.78
N LEU A 306 23.44 -16.47 -2.61
CA LEU A 306 23.35 -16.54 -4.08
C LEU A 306 23.64 -17.93 -4.67
N THR A 307 24.26 -18.85 -3.92
CA THR A 307 24.77 -20.12 -4.46
C THR A 307 24.20 -21.37 -3.80
N SER A 308 23.83 -21.34 -2.52
CA SER A 308 23.53 -22.57 -1.77
C SER A 308 22.21 -23.25 -2.16
N HIS A 309 21.12 -22.49 -2.36
CA HIS A 309 19.78 -23.04 -2.63
C HIS A 309 19.15 -22.31 -3.83
N PRO A 310 19.32 -22.79 -5.08
CA PRO A 310 18.92 -22.05 -6.28
C PRO A 310 17.43 -21.68 -6.32
N GLU A 311 16.53 -22.62 -6.06
CA GLU A 311 15.07 -22.35 -6.08
C GLU A 311 14.67 -21.33 -5.02
N ARG A 312 15.20 -21.47 -3.79
CA ARG A 312 14.94 -20.53 -2.69
C ARG A 312 15.47 -19.14 -3.02
N ARG A 313 16.67 -19.07 -3.58
CA ARG A 313 17.29 -17.82 -4.05
C ARG A 313 16.43 -17.16 -5.12
N ASP A 314 15.94 -17.91 -6.10
CA ASP A 314 15.16 -17.35 -7.21
C ASP A 314 13.84 -16.74 -6.71
N ILE A 315 13.13 -17.43 -5.81
CA ILE A 315 11.92 -16.89 -5.17
C ILE A 315 12.25 -15.68 -4.29
N ALA A 316 13.34 -15.74 -3.52
CA ALA A 316 13.80 -14.61 -2.70
C ALA A 316 14.18 -13.39 -3.56
N GLN A 317 14.82 -13.61 -4.70
CA GLN A 317 15.17 -12.58 -5.67
C GLN A 317 13.89 -11.93 -6.21
N GLU A 318 12.89 -12.73 -6.62
CA GLU A 318 11.59 -12.21 -7.07
C GLU A 318 10.91 -11.36 -5.98
N LEU A 319 10.99 -11.79 -4.71
CA LEU A 319 10.46 -11.02 -3.59
C LEU A 319 11.18 -9.66 -3.45
N THR A 320 12.51 -9.63 -3.53
CA THR A 320 13.25 -8.36 -3.48
C THR A 320 12.98 -7.45 -4.68
N ALA A 321 12.84 -8.02 -5.88
CA ALA A 321 12.46 -7.29 -7.09
C ALA A 321 11.06 -6.67 -6.94
N ARG A 322 10.11 -7.44 -6.38
CA ARG A 322 8.74 -6.99 -6.15
C ARG A 322 8.65 -5.87 -5.10
N ALA A 323 9.43 -5.95 -4.02
CA ALA A 323 9.50 -4.88 -3.02
C ALA A 323 9.96 -3.53 -3.60
N LEU A 324 10.77 -3.57 -4.65
CA LEU A 324 11.34 -2.37 -5.27
C LEU A 324 10.71 -2.03 -6.63
N SER A 325 9.61 -2.68 -7.00
CA SER A 325 8.99 -2.54 -8.32
C SER A 325 8.51 -1.13 -8.63
N ALA A 326 8.11 -0.34 -7.62
CA ALA A 326 7.69 1.04 -7.83
C ALA A 326 8.80 1.97 -8.35
N LEU A 327 10.07 1.57 -8.28
CA LEU A 327 11.19 2.33 -8.85
C LEU A 327 11.23 2.33 -10.38
N PHE A 328 10.36 1.55 -11.04
CA PHE A 328 10.09 1.73 -12.48
C PHE A 328 9.38 3.07 -12.75
N THR A 329 8.61 3.59 -11.80
CA THR A 329 7.99 4.91 -11.88
C THR A 329 9.02 6.01 -11.59
N VAL A 330 9.05 7.03 -12.45
CA VAL A 330 10.10 8.07 -12.43
C VAL A 330 10.10 8.84 -11.11
N ASN A 331 8.97 9.36 -10.66
CA ASN A 331 8.87 10.14 -9.42
C ASN A 331 9.29 9.35 -8.18
N VAL A 332 8.89 8.07 -8.07
CA VAL A 332 9.30 7.19 -6.97
C VAL A 332 10.81 6.92 -6.99
N ARG A 333 11.41 6.80 -8.18
CA ARG A 333 12.87 6.65 -8.30
C ARG A 333 13.60 7.93 -7.93
N GLU A 334 13.10 9.09 -8.37
CA GLU A 334 13.69 10.37 -8.01
C GLU A 334 13.57 10.60 -6.50
N SER A 335 12.45 10.22 -5.84
CA SER A 335 12.28 10.29 -4.38
C SER A 335 13.36 9.56 -3.59
N CYS A 336 14.10 8.64 -4.21
CA CYS A 336 15.22 7.91 -3.61
C CYS A 336 16.59 8.57 -3.84
N THR A 337 16.62 9.74 -4.48
CA THR A 337 17.82 10.50 -4.83
C THR A 337 17.81 11.81 -4.03
N PRO A 338 18.35 11.82 -2.80
CA PRO A 338 18.30 12.98 -1.91
C PRO A 338 19.02 14.19 -2.51
N ASN A 339 18.41 15.37 -2.35
CA ASN A 339 19.08 16.64 -2.58
C ASN A 339 20.06 16.94 -1.43
N ARG A 340 20.92 17.95 -1.64
CA ARG A 340 21.97 18.33 -0.68
C ARG A 340 21.44 18.59 0.74
N THR A 341 20.23 19.13 0.87
CA THR A 341 19.64 19.52 2.17
C THR A 341 18.75 18.46 2.79
N ASP A 342 18.33 17.44 2.04
CA ASP A 342 17.29 16.51 2.49
C ASP A 342 17.74 15.67 3.68
N ALA A 343 18.97 15.16 3.66
CA ALA A 343 19.52 14.38 4.77
C ALA A 343 19.60 15.20 6.05
N LEU A 344 20.11 16.44 5.96
CA LEU A 344 20.20 17.34 7.11
C LEU A 344 18.82 17.71 7.65
N ALA A 345 17.85 17.99 6.79
CA ALA A 345 16.48 18.30 7.19
C ALA A 345 15.84 17.11 7.93
N LEU A 346 16.00 15.89 7.41
CA LEU A 346 15.47 14.68 8.04
C LEU A 346 16.19 14.32 9.36
N ASP A 347 17.47 14.63 9.51
CA ASP A 347 18.20 14.36 10.76
C ASP A 347 17.90 15.41 11.85
N SER A 348 17.49 16.62 11.48
CA SER A 348 17.29 17.74 12.41
C SER A 348 15.84 17.95 12.84
N PHE A 349 14.84 17.59 12.02
CA PHE A 349 13.44 17.98 12.26
C PHE A 349 12.92 17.60 13.67
N THR A 350 13.33 16.45 14.23
CA THR A 350 12.91 16.06 15.59
C THR A 350 13.39 17.05 16.64
N ASN A 351 14.64 17.52 16.54
CA ASN A 351 15.21 18.52 17.47
C ASN A 351 14.63 19.91 17.25
N GLU A 352 14.13 20.19 16.04
CA GLU A 352 13.55 21.48 15.66
C GLU A 352 12.03 21.54 15.87
N GLY A 353 11.42 20.57 16.57
CA GLY A 353 9.95 20.50 16.75
C GLY A 353 9.17 20.30 15.44
N GLY A 354 9.86 19.83 14.40
CA GLY A 354 9.37 19.67 13.05
C GLY A 354 8.36 18.54 12.89
N THR A 355 7.85 18.41 11.67
CA THR A 355 6.81 17.45 11.34
C THR A 355 7.10 16.77 10.02
N LEU A 356 7.16 15.44 10.01
CA LEU A 356 7.28 14.65 8.80
C LEU A 356 5.93 14.02 8.45
N TYR A 357 5.40 14.38 7.29
CA TYR A 357 4.28 13.69 6.66
C TYR A 357 4.79 12.63 5.70
N VAL A 358 4.32 11.40 5.85
CA VAL A 358 4.53 10.26 4.96
C VAL A 358 3.17 9.93 4.34
N VAL A 359 2.99 10.30 3.08
CA VAL A 359 1.71 10.16 2.38
C VAL A 359 1.83 9.08 1.31
N GLY A 360 0.86 8.18 1.27
CA GLY A 360 0.89 7.05 0.36
C GLY A 360 -0.48 6.57 -0.09
N GLU A 361 -0.49 5.78 -1.15
CA GLU A 361 -1.71 5.13 -1.61
C GLU A 361 -2.18 4.12 -0.56
N SER A 362 -3.50 4.02 -0.39
CA SER A 362 -4.11 2.98 0.41
C SER A 362 -4.14 1.67 -0.40
N ILE A 363 -3.33 0.70 -0.02
CA ILE A 363 -3.23 -0.60 -0.70
C ILE A 363 -3.56 -1.74 0.29
N GLU A 364 -4.63 -2.47 0.02
CA GLU A 364 -5.07 -3.58 0.88
C GLU A 364 -4.25 -4.85 0.65
N ASP A 365 -3.96 -5.19 -0.62
CA ASP A 365 -3.16 -6.35 -1.00
C ASP A 365 -1.85 -5.95 -1.71
N PRO A 366 -0.79 -5.63 -0.96
CA PRO A 366 0.50 -5.26 -1.54
C PRO A 366 1.28 -6.45 -2.11
N LYS A 367 0.85 -7.70 -1.90
CA LYS A 367 1.63 -8.88 -2.29
C LYS A 367 1.83 -8.99 -3.79
N THR A 368 0.90 -8.46 -4.58
CA THR A 368 0.99 -8.43 -6.05
C THR A 368 1.62 -7.13 -6.53
N ASN A 369 1.14 -5.99 -6.04
CA ASN A 369 1.67 -4.68 -6.38
C ASN A 369 1.76 -3.82 -5.11
N PRO A 370 2.93 -3.71 -4.48
CA PRO A 370 3.07 -2.96 -3.24
C PRO A 370 3.12 -1.44 -3.46
N GLY A 371 3.23 -0.95 -4.70
CA GLY A 371 3.43 0.47 -4.97
C GLY A 371 4.62 1.02 -4.18
N ALA A 372 4.51 2.26 -3.69
CA ALA A 372 5.56 2.87 -2.86
C ALA A 372 5.56 2.41 -1.39
N MET A 373 4.63 1.53 -0.96
CA MET A 373 4.49 1.07 0.43
C MET A 373 5.81 0.62 1.08
N PRO A 374 6.69 -0.16 0.41
CA PRO A 374 7.99 -0.54 0.95
C PRO A 374 8.84 0.65 1.38
N LEU A 375 8.88 1.72 0.59
CA LEU A 375 9.64 2.93 0.89
C LEU A 375 9.00 3.70 2.05
N LEU A 376 7.67 3.80 2.08
CA LEU A 376 6.93 4.46 3.16
C LEU A 376 7.14 3.75 4.50
N THR A 377 7.04 2.41 4.52
CA THR A 377 7.33 1.59 5.69
C THR A 377 8.77 1.75 6.14
N ALA A 378 9.72 1.73 5.20
CA ALA A 378 11.14 1.85 5.51
C ALA A 378 11.51 3.24 6.09
N LEU A 379 10.98 4.34 5.54
CA LEU A 379 11.22 5.68 6.09
C LEU A 379 10.57 5.83 7.46
N THR A 380 9.31 5.42 7.60
CA THR A 380 8.58 5.47 8.88
C THR A 380 9.34 4.69 9.97
N SER A 381 9.78 3.47 9.65
CA SER A 381 10.63 2.67 10.54
C SER A 381 11.96 3.37 10.87
N SER A 382 12.59 4.04 9.89
CA SER A 382 13.83 4.78 10.12
C SER A 382 13.69 5.84 11.20
N VAL A 383 12.59 6.61 11.12
CA VAL A 383 12.31 7.75 11.98
C VAL A 383 11.94 7.29 13.37
N VAL A 384 11.12 6.24 13.48
CA VAL A 384 10.81 5.59 14.76
C VAL A 384 12.07 5.10 15.46
N GLU A 385 12.93 4.36 14.76
CA GLU A 385 14.18 3.86 15.33
C GLU A 385 15.20 4.98 15.64
N HIS A 386 15.13 6.10 14.92
CA HIS A 386 15.90 7.29 15.29
C HIS A 386 15.39 7.90 16.61
N GLY A 387 14.07 8.08 16.75
CA GLY A 387 13.44 8.58 17.98
C GLY A 387 13.72 7.69 19.20
N ARG A 388 13.64 6.36 19.05
CA ARG A 388 14.01 5.42 20.12
C ARG A 388 15.45 5.57 20.56
N ARG A 389 16.40 5.64 19.62
CA ARG A 389 17.82 5.89 19.94
C ARG A 389 18.06 7.26 20.56
N MET A 390 17.25 8.26 20.25
CA MET A 390 17.31 9.56 20.93
C MET A 390 16.82 9.43 22.38
N ALA A 391 15.71 8.74 22.61
CA ALA A 391 15.18 8.48 23.95
C ALA A 391 16.18 7.73 24.83
N GLU A 392 16.78 6.66 24.33
CA GLU A 392 17.78 5.86 25.05
C GLU A 392 19.02 6.67 25.46
N ARG A 393 19.41 7.66 24.66
CA ARG A 393 20.55 8.56 24.95
C ARG A 393 20.17 9.76 25.81
N SER A 394 18.89 9.99 26.05
CA SER A 394 18.39 11.06 26.92
C SER A 394 18.68 10.71 28.38
N SER A 395 18.92 11.73 29.21
CA SER A 395 19.21 11.55 30.64
C SER A 395 18.06 10.89 31.40
N SER A 396 16.82 11.07 30.94
CA SER A 396 15.63 10.44 31.52
C SER A 396 15.29 9.08 30.90
N GLY A 397 16.03 8.62 29.88
CA GLY A 397 15.67 7.45 29.07
C GLY A 397 14.41 7.66 28.22
N ARG A 398 13.92 8.91 28.14
CA ARG A 398 12.70 9.32 27.47
C ARG A 398 12.97 10.52 26.56
N LEU A 399 12.33 10.54 25.40
CA LEU A 399 12.35 11.69 24.51
C LEU A 399 11.46 12.82 25.07
N ASP A 400 12.04 14.00 25.26
CA ASP A 400 11.36 15.19 25.77
C ASP A 400 11.95 16.46 25.12
N PRO A 401 11.18 17.22 24.32
CA PRO A 401 9.77 17.02 23.94
C PRO A 401 9.51 15.69 23.19
N PRO A 402 8.30 15.10 23.28
CA PRO A 402 8.01 13.81 22.66
C PRO A 402 7.96 13.89 21.11
N LEU A 403 8.19 12.74 20.47
CA LEU A 403 7.92 12.52 19.04
C LEU A 403 6.55 11.84 18.89
N THR A 404 5.52 12.61 18.59
CA THR A 404 4.15 12.09 18.44
C THR A 404 4.00 11.33 17.13
N LEU A 405 3.47 10.10 17.19
CA LEU A 405 3.22 9.27 16.02
C LEU A 405 1.72 9.21 15.72
N VAL A 406 1.29 9.79 14.60
CA VAL A 406 -0.09 9.70 14.10
C VAL A 406 -0.10 8.79 12.88
N LEU A 407 -0.52 7.55 13.08
CA LEU A 407 -0.40 6.47 12.10
C LEU A 407 -1.77 6.17 11.49
N ASP A 408 -2.20 7.05 10.58
CA ASP A 408 -3.45 6.96 9.85
C ASP A 408 -3.38 5.96 8.67
N ASP A 409 -4.28 4.98 8.70
CA ASP A 409 -4.43 3.90 7.71
C ASP A 409 -3.15 3.05 7.60
N ILE A 410 -2.44 2.93 8.72
CA ILE A 410 -1.06 2.42 8.78
C ILE A 410 -0.90 1.04 8.14
N ALA A 411 -1.90 0.17 8.30
CA ALA A 411 -1.88 -1.16 7.73
C ALA A 411 -2.04 -1.20 6.20
N ALA A 412 -2.60 -0.16 5.58
CA ALA A 412 -2.75 -0.03 4.12
C ALA A 412 -1.75 0.95 3.49
N VAL A 413 -1.00 1.74 4.29
CA VAL A 413 -0.06 2.74 3.79
C VAL A 413 1.40 2.38 4.06
N ALA A 414 1.71 1.94 5.29
CA ALA A 414 3.06 1.66 5.74
C ALA A 414 3.04 0.66 6.92
N PRO A 415 2.77 -0.64 6.68
CA PRO A 415 2.62 -1.65 7.72
C PRO A 415 3.91 -1.78 8.54
N LEU A 416 3.96 -1.07 9.65
CA LEU A 416 5.15 -0.86 10.46
C LEU A 416 5.43 -2.09 11.35
N PRO A 417 6.58 -2.77 11.20
CA PRO A 417 6.91 -3.92 12.06
C PRO A 417 6.89 -3.59 13.56
N GLN A 418 7.30 -2.38 13.93
CA GLN A 418 7.42 -1.90 15.30
C GLN A 418 6.09 -1.53 15.98
N LEU A 419 4.96 -1.55 15.25
CA LEU A 419 3.68 -1.05 15.76
C LEU A 419 3.26 -1.68 17.12
N PRO A 420 3.35 -3.00 17.33
CA PRO A 420 2.97 -3.60 18.62
C PRO A 420 3.77 -3.03 19.80
N ASP A 421 5.08 -2.88 19.63
CA ASP A 421 5.96 -2.34 20.67
C ASP A 421 5.72 -0.84 20.90
N LEU A 422 5.38 -0.10 19.85
CA LEU A 422 5.04 1.32 19.97
C LEU A 422 3.75 1.55 20.77
N LEU A 423 2.74 0.73 20.55
CA LEU A 423 1.47 0.84 21.28
C LEU A 423 1.61 0.48 22.77
N THR A 424 2.61 -0.33 23.13
CA THR A 424 2.82 -0.79 24.51
C THR A 424 3.88 0.03 25.27
N THR A 425 5.00 0.33 24.64
CA THR A 425 6.18 0.98 25.27
C THR A 425 6.50 2.36 24.71
N GLY A 426 5.91 2.76 23.58
CA GLY A 426 6.15 4.06 22.97
C GLY A 426 5.91 5.25 23.93
N PRO A 427 4.78 5.31 24.67
CA PRO A 427 4.52 6.43 25.58
C PRO A 427 5.59 6.65 26.66
N SER A 428 6.14 5.57 27.24
CA SER A 428 7.20 5.67 28.26
C SER A 428 8.54 6.12 27.69
N GLN A 429 8.78 5.86 26.40
CA GLN A 429 9.96 6.31 25.67
C GLN A 429 9.82 7.72 25.07
N GLY A 430 8.63 8.36 25.18
CA GLY A 430 8.37 9.67 24.57
C GLY A 430 7.99 9.58 23.10
N LEU A 431 7.45 8.45 22.68
CA LEU A 431 6.86 8.20 21.37
C LEU A 431 5.35 7.87 21.50
N PRO A 432 4.52 8.81 21.99
CA PRO A 432 3.08 8.59 22.09
C PRO A 432 2.51 8.29 20.69
N THR A 433 1.78 7.17 20.58
CA THR A 433 1.33 6.63 19.28
C THR A 433 -0.18 6.55 19.24
N LEU A 434 -0.77 7.15 18.20
CA LEU A 434 -2.15 6.94 17.79
C LEU A 434 -2.16 6.15 16.48
N ALA A 435 -2.64 4.92 16.51
CA ALA A 435 -2.80 4.06 15.34
C ALA A 435 -4.27 3.96 14.93
N LEU A 436 -4.54 4.23 13.66
CA LEU A 436 -5.89 4.27 13.10
C LEU A 436 -5.99 3.25 11.97
N LEU A 437 -6.81 2.22 12.15
CA LEU A 437 -6.97 1.11 11.19
C LEU A 437 -8.42 0.96 10.75
N ARG A 438 -8.65 0.25 9.65
CA ARG A 438 -10.00 0.03 9.12
C ARG A 438 -10.78 -0.98 9.95
N SER A 439 -10.10 -2.05 10.38
CA SER A 439 -10.72 -3.16 11.09
C SER A 439 -9.70 -3.97 11.88
N ARG A 440 -10.19 -4.77 12.83
CA ARG A 440 -9.37 -5.73 13.58
C ARG A 440 -8.80 -6.83 12.67
N GLU A 441 -9.53 -7.25 11.64
CA GLU A 441 -9.06 -8.27 10.69
C GLU A 441 -7.85 -7.78 9.87
N GLN A 442 -7.83 -6.49 9.53
CA GLN A 442 -6.66 -5.87 8.90
C GLN A 442 -5.45 -5.92 9.84
N ALA A 443 -5.65 -5.61 11.12
CA ALA A 443 -4.59 -5.70 12.14
C ALA A 443 -4.05 -7.13 12.27
N ARG A 444 -4.94 -8.13 12.41
CA ARG A 444 -4.57 -9.55 12.52
C ARG A 444 -3.82 -10.06 11.29
N THR A 445 -4.17 -9.56 10.11
CA THR A 445 -3.50 -9.94 8.86
C THR A 445 -2.06 -9.40 8.81
N ARG A 446 -1.82 -8.19 9.32
CA ARG A 446 -0.50 -7.53 9.27
C ARG A 446 0.40 -7.90 10.45
N TRP A 447 -0.17 -8.13 11.64
CA TRP A 447 0.56 -8.52 12.85
C TRP A 447 -0.04 -9.80 13.46
N PRO A 448 0.06 -10.96 12.76
CA PRO A 448 -0.63 -12.20 13.14
C PRO A 448 -0.16 -12.83 14.47
N HIS A 449 0.98 -12.38 15.00
CA HIS A 449 1.58 -12.91 16.23
C HIS A 449 1.45 -11.97 17.43
N HIS A 450 0.74 -10.84 17.28
CA HIS A 450 0.58 -9.84 18.33
C HIS A 450 -0.89 -9.50 18.51
N GLU A 451 -1.35 -9.46 19.76
CA GLU A 451 -2.61 -8.81 20.10
C GLU A 451 -2.32 -7.33 20.34
N LEU A 452 -2.84 -6.47 19.45
CA LEU A 452 -2.67 -5.02 19.63
C LEU A 452 -3.57 -4.54 20.78
N PRO A 453 -3.08 -3.71 21.71
CA PRO A 453 -3.88 -3.19 22.81
C PRO A 453 -4.96 -2.27 22.23
N VAL A 454 -6.24 -2.62 22.46
CA VAL A 454 -7.42 -1.85 22.03
C VAL A 454 -7.84 -0.87 23.10
#